data_AF-A0A0A7EMC5-F1
#
_entry.id   AF-A0A0A7EMC5-F1
#
_cell.length_a   1.000
_cell.length_b   1.000
_cell.length_c   1.000
_cell.angle_alpha   90.00
_cell.angle_beta   90.00
_cell.angle_gamma   90.00
#
_symmetry.space_group_name_H-M   'P 1'
#
loop_
_entity.id
_entity.type
_entity.pdbx_description
1 polymer ?
#
loop_
_entity_poly.entity_id
_entity_poly.type
_entity_poly.pdbx_seq_one_letter_code
_entity_poly.pdbx_strand_id
1 'polypeptide(L)'
;MKTKTLLLVMLFLPLFALADTYTGEQGVAQMQGDFITDLWTYFESDVPNFIQRMYSYYIEYITIAYIAVKIEMVKLSWSVAERILENYDIASRIISQAESLPQDVKAMLIDIRFFDGLNFIIQAGVARFVMRFM
;
A
#
# COMPACT_ATOMS: atom_id res chain seq x y z
N MET A 1 -14.61 23.66 -36.52
CA MET A 1 -15.26 22.32 -36.53
C MET A 1 -15.29 21.80 -35.11
N LYS A 2 -16.45 21.38 -34.61
CA LYS A 2 -16.61 20.94 -33.22
C LYS A 2 -15.78 19.67 -32.98
N THR A 3 -15.10 19.55 -31.84
CA THR A 3 -14.26 18.39 -31.44
C THR A 3 -14.95 17.04 -31.65
N LYS A 4 -16.28 17.01 -31.49
CA LYS A 4 -17.13 15.84 -31.75
C LYS A 4 -17.13 15.40 -33.21
N THR A 5 -17.09 16.34 -34.15
CA THR A 5 -17.01 16.07 -35.59
C THR A 5 -15.61 15.58 -35.99
N LEU A 6 -14.56 16.06 -35.32
CA LEU A 6 -13.18 15.66 -35.58
C LEU A 6 -12.90 14.24 -35.06
N LEU A 7 -13.44 13.89 -33.89
CA LEU A 7 -13.44 12.51 -33.37
C LEU A 7 -14.20 11.54 -34.29
N LEU A 8 -15.36 11.95 -34.80
CA LEU A 8 -16.14 11.15 -35.77
C LEU A 8 -15.37 10.93 -37.08
N VAL A 9 -14.69 11.96 -37.59
CA VAL A 9 -13.88 11.85 -38.81
C VAL A 9 -12.64 10.98 -38.58
N MET A 10 -11.95 11.11 -37.44
CA MET A 10 -10.82 10.23 -37.11
C MET A 10 -11.23 8.77 -36.90
N LEU A 11 -12.41 8.54 -36.32
CA LEU A 11 -12.92 7.19 -36.06
C LEU A 11 -13.34 6.49 -37.37
N PHE A 12 -13.86 7.21 -38.36
CA PHE A 12 -14.27 6.63 -39.66
C PHE A 12 -13.24 6.78 -40.79
N LEU A 13 -12.13 7.51 -40.57
CA LEU A 13 -11.03 7.68 -41.52
C LEU A 13 -10.41 6.36 -42.04
N PRO A 14 -10.19 5.32 -41.21
CA PRO A 14 -9.62 4.07 -41.70
C PRO A 14 -10.57 3.22 -42.57
N LEU A 15 -11.89 3.49 -42.59
CA LEU A 15 -12.82 2.83 -43.52
C LEU A 15 -12.59 3.24 -44.99
N PHE A 16 -11.86 4.33 -45.22
CA PHE A 16 -11.52 4.84 -46.56
C PHE A 16 -10.02 4.71 -46.87
N ALA A 17 -9.23 4.11 -45.98
CA ALA A 17 -7.80 3.88 -46.22
C ALA A 17 -7.65 2.70 -47.19
N LEU A 18 -7.32 2.97 -48.45
CA LEU A 18 -7.03 1.94 -49.44
C LEU A 18 -5.77 1.16 -49.02
N ALA A 19 -5.95 -0.03 -48.46
CA ALA A 19 -4.86 -0.95 -48.17
C ALA A 19 -4.50 -1.78 -49.42
N ASP A 20 -3.22 -1.80 -49.82
CA ASP A 20 -2.69 -2.52 -50.98
C ASP A 20 -2.92 -4.05 -50.96
N THR A 21 -3.34 -4.60 -49.81
CA THR A 21 -3.61 -6.04 -49.62
C THR A 21 -5.05 -6.46 -49.99
N TYR A 22 -5.96 -5.52 -50.24
CA TYR A 22 -7.38 -5.81 -50.46
C TYR A 22 -7.84 -5.27 -51.83
N THR A 23 -7.79 -6.13 -52.85
CA THR A 23 -8.16 -5.74 -54.24
C THR A 23 -9.63 -6.07 -54.56
N GLY A 24 -10.40 -5.06 -54.98
CA GLY A 24 -11.79 -5.17 -55.44
C GLY A 24 -12.87 -4.81 -54.41
N GLU A 25 -14.15 -4.80 -54.82
CA GLU A 25 -15.31 -4.46 -53.98
C GLU A 25 -15.45 -5.37 -52.74
N GLN A 26 -14.98 -6.61 -52.83
CA GLN A 26 -14.94 -7.56 -51.71
C GLN A 26 -13.85 -7.23 -50.69
N GLY A 27 -12.73 -6.65 -51.12
CA GLY A 27 -11.64 -6.21 -50.25
C GLY A 27 -12.03 -5.02 -49.38
N VAL A 28 -12.82 -4.09 -49.94
CA VAL A 28 -13.42 -2.99 -49.18
C VAL A 28 -14.40 -3.52 -48.12
N ALA A 29 -15.20 -4.52 -48.45
CA ALA A 29 -16.13 -5.14 -47.48
C ALA A 29 -15.40 -5.88 -46.34
N GLN A 30 -14.27 -6.55 -46.63
CA GLN A 30 -13.43 -7.17 -45.61
C GLN A 30 -12.76 -6.13 -44.71
N MET A 31 -12.21 -5.06 -45.28
CA MET A 31 -11.63 -3.96 -44.51
C MET A 31 -12.66 -3.28 -43.60
N GLN A 32 -13.91 -3.11 -44.06
CA GLN A 32 -14.99 -2.59 -43.24
C GLN A 32 -15.40 -3.57 -42.13
N GLY A 33 -15.42 -4.87 -42.42
CA GLY A 33 -15.71 -5.93 -41.45
C GLY A 33 -14.63 -6.05 -40.36
N ASP A 34 -13.36 -6.00 -40.76
CA ASP A 34 -12.20 -6.04 -39.87
C ASP A 34 -12.18 -4.80 -38.97
N PHE A 35 -12.43 -3.60 -39.54
CA PHE A 35 -12.54 -2.38 -38.74
C PHE A 35 -13.66 -2.43 -37.70
N ILE A 36 -14.84 -2.95 -38.06
CA ILE A 36 -15.96 -3.10 -37.11
C ILE A 36 -15.63 -4.13 -36.03
N THR A 37 -14.96 -5.23 -36.40
CA THR A 37 -14.54 -6.29 -35.46
C THR A 37 -13.46 -5.80 -34.51
N ASP A 38 -12.49 -5.04 -35.01
CA ASP A 38 -11.42 -4.42 -34.21
C ASP A 38 -11.99 -3.35 -33.27
N LEU A 39 -12.93 -2.53 -33.76
CA LEU A 39 -13.61 -1.54 -32.93
C LEU A 39 -14.45 -2.20 -31.84
N TRP A 40 -15.16 -3.29 -32.17
CA TRP A 40 -15.90 -4.08 -31.19
C TRP A 40 -14.97 -4.69 -30.14
N THR A 41 -13.86 -5.29 -30.57
CA THR A 41 -12.84 -5.88 -29.69
C THR A 41 -12.17 -4.85 -28.79
N TYR A 42 -11.91 -3.64 -29.31
CA TYR A 42 -11.35 -2.53 -28.54
C TYR A 42 -12.27 -2.13 -27.38
N PHE A 43 -13.58 -2.01 -27.64
CA PHE A 43 -14.55 -1.65 -26.60
C PHE A 43 -14.85 -2.81 -25.64
N GLU A 44 -14.89 -4.05 -26.12
CA GLU A 44 -15.24 -5.22 -25.30
C GLU A 44 -14.06 -5.72 -24.45
N SER A 45 -12.84 -5.67 -24.97
CA SER A 45 -11.68 -6.30 -24.32
C SER A 45 -10.60 -5.31 -23.92
N ASP A 46 -10.18 -4.40 -24.80
CA ASP A 46 -9.02 -3.56 -24.52
C ASP A 46 -9.29 -2.46 -23.50
N VAL A 47 -10.44 -1.78 -23.60
CA VAL A 47 -10.84 -0.73 -22.66
C VAL A 47 -11.01 -1.29 -21.23
N PRO A 48 -11.75 -2.40 -21.01
CA PRO A 48 -11.85 -3.00 -19.68
C PRO A 48 -10.50 -3.47 -19.13
N ASN A 49 -9.66 -4.11 -19.94
CA ASN A 49 -8.33 -4.56 -19.52
C ASN A 49 -7.38 -3.40 -19.18
N PHE A 50 -7.50 -2.26 -19.87
CA PHE A 50 -6.74 -1.05 -19.53
C PHE A 50 -7.19 -0.48 -18.18
N ILE A 51 -8.50 -0.40 -17.95
CA ILE A 51 -9.07 0.07 -16.69
C ILE A 51 -8.63 -0.84 -15.53
N GLN A 52 -8.70 -2.16 -15.70
CA GLN A 52 -8.26 -3.12 -14.69
C GLN A 52 -6.79 -2.94 -14.33
N ARG A 53 -5.90 -2.79 -15.33
CA ARG A 53 -4.47 -2.54 -15.10
C ARG A 53 -4.22 -1.21 -14.40
N MET A 54 -4.97 -0.17 -14.75
CA MET A 54 -4.89 1.14 -14.09
C MET A 54 -5.31 1.06 -12.62
N TYR A 55 -6.40 0.36 -12.30
CA TYR A 55 -6.82 0.14 -10.91
C TYR A 55 -5.81 -0.70 -10.13
N SER A 56 -5.26 -1.77 -10.72
CA SER A 56 -4.23 -2.59 -10.08
C SER A 56 -2.99 -1.76 -9.72
N TYR A 57 -2.51 -0.92 -10.64
CA TYR A 57 -1.39 -0.01 -10.38
C TYR A 57 -1.72 0.98 -9.26
N TYR A 58 -2.92 1.57 -9.28
CA TYR A 58 -3.34 2.51 -8.24
C TYR A 58 -3.41 1.86 -6.84
N ILE A 59 -3.94 0.65 -6.75
CA ILE A 59 -4.02 -0.11 -5.50
C ILE A 59 -2.63 -0.48 -4.99
N GLU A 60 -1.71 -0.86 -5.86
CA GLU A 60 -0.32 -1.15 -5.50
C GLU A 60 0.37 0.07 -4.86
N TYR A 61 0.24 1.24 -5.47
CA TYR A 61 0.80 2.48 -4.94
C TYR A 61 0.20 2.87 -3.58
N ILE A 62 -1.12 2.74 -3.42
CA ILE A 62 -1.78 2.98 -2.13
C ILE A 62 -1.27 2.02 -1.07
N THR A 63 -1.08 0.75 -1.43
CA THR A 63 -0.60 -0.28 -0.50
C THR A 63 0.81 0.04 0.00
N ILE A 64 1.71 0.45 -0.89
CA ILE A 64 3.07 0.88 -0.52
C ILE A 64 3.01 2.09 0.41
N ALA A 65 2.21 3.11 0.08
CA ALA A 65 2.04 4.29 0.92
C ALA A 65 1.45 3.94 2.30
N TYR A 66 0.46 3.06 2.36
CA TYR A 66 -0.14 2.59 3.61
C TYR A 66 0.87 1.89 4.51
N ILE A 67 1.72 1.03 3.95
CA ILE A 67 2.80 0.36 4.69
C ILE A 67 3.80 1.40 5.21
N ALA A 68 4.21 2.36 4.38
CA ALA A 68 5.12 3.43 4.80
C ALA A 68 4.56 4.25 5.97
N VAL A 69 3.27 4.62 5.91
CA VAL A 69 2.59 5.31 7.01
C VAL A 69 2.60 4.46 8.27
N LYS A 70 2.30 3.15 8.18
CA LYS A 70 2.37 2.26 9.36
C LYS A 70 3.75 2.22 9.99
N ILE A 71 4.81 2.22 9.20
CA ILE A 71 6.18 2.21 9.72
C ILE A 71 6.46 3.50 10.50
N GLU A 72 6.05 4.66 9.97
CA GLU A 72 6.22 5.93 10.68
C GLU A 72 5.33 6.02 11.94
N MET A 73 4.11 5.46 11.90
CA MET A 73 3.25 5.36 13.08
C MET A 73 3.88 4.53 14.20
N VAL A 74 4.65 3.47 13.89
CA VAL A 74 5.39 2.69 14.89
C VAL A 74 6.46 3.56 15.58
N LYS A 75 7.21 4.35 14.80
CA LYS A 75 8.24 5.25 15.37
C LYS A 75 7.62 6.34 16.24
N LEU A 76 6.48 6.90 15.81
CA LEU A 76 5.74 7.89 16.60
C LEU A 76 5.17 7.26 17.87
N SER A 77 4.64 6.04 17.79
CA SER A 77 4.16 5.32 18.96
C SER A 77 5.26 5.08 19.99
N TRP A 78 6.49 4.83 19.54
CA TRP A 78 7.64 4.70 20.44
C TRP A 78 7.96 6.01 21.17
N SER A 79 8.01 7.14 20.45
CA SER A 79 8.35 8.43 21.07
C SER A 79 7.31 8.87 22.12
N VAL A 80 6.03 8.55 21.91
CA VAL A 80 4.98 8.77 22.90
C VAL A 80 5.11 7.80 24.08
N ALA A 81 5.43 6.53 23.83
CA ALA A 81 5.67 5.54 24.88
C ALA A 81 6.83 5.93 25.79
N GLU A 82 7.93 6.44 25.23
CA GLU A 82 9.10 6.93 25.99
C GLU A 82 8.70 8.01 26.99
N ARG A 83 7.92 9.02 26.55
CA ARG A 83 7.41 10.07 27.44
C ARG A 83 6.47 9.55 28.52
N ILE A 84 5.66 8.53 28.22
CA ILE A 84 4.78 7.91 29.23
C ILE A 84 5.63 7.20 30.30
N LEU A 85 6.66 6.49 29.90
CA LEU A 85 7.56 5.76 30.81
C LEU A 85 8.35 6.70 31.71
N GLU A 86 8.86 7.82 31.16
CA GLU A 86 9.54 8.87 31.92
C GLU A 86 8.61 9.48 32.98
N ASN A 87 7.38 9.81 32.59
CA ASN A 87 6.41 10.43 33.51
C ASN A 87 5.95 9.49 34.63
N TYR A 88 5.91 8.18 34.40
CA TYR A 88 5.46 7.21 35.41
C TYR A 88 6.54 6.80 36.41
N ASP A 89 7.80 7.24 36.20
CA ASP A 89 8.97 6.88 37.00
C ASP A 89 9.02 5.37 37.32
N ILE A 90 8.78 4.55 36.30
CA ILE A 90 8.72 3.09 36.45
C ILE A 90 10.06 2.55 36.95
N ALA A 91 11.16 3.20 36.55
CA ALA A 91 12.50 2.85 36.98
C ALA A 91 12.68 2.97 38.50
N SER A 92 12.26 4.08 39.14
CA SER A 92 12.40 4.21 40.60
C SER A 92 11.55 3.21 41.38
N ARG A 93 10.34 2.90 40.88
CA ARG A 93 9.45 1.92 41.50
C ARG A 93 10.01 0.52 41.43
N ILE A 94 10.58 0.10 40.29
CA ILE A 94 11.23 -1.21 40.15
C ILE A 94 12.43 -1.32 41.09
N ILE A 95 13.25 -0.27 41.20
CA ILE A 95 14.41 -0.26 42.09
C ILE A 95 13.97 -0.35 43.57
N SER A 96 12.94 0.40 43.97
CA SER A 96 12.41 0.32 45.35
C SER A 96 11.88 -1.06 45.73
N GLN A 97 11.31 -1.80 44.77
CA GLN A 97 10.84 -3.16 45.01
C GLN A 97 12.00 -4.16 44.96
N ALA A 98 13.01 -3.92 44.12
CA ALA A 98 14.24 -4.72 44.05
C ALA A 98 15.08 -4.63 45.34
N GLU A 99 14.96 -3.55 46.11
CA GLU A 99 15.60 -3.42 47.43
C GLU A 99 14.89 -4.21 48.54
N SER A 100 13.62 -4.55 48.35
CA SER A 100 12.86 -5.40 49.29
C SER A 100 13.18 -6.90 49.16
N LEU A 101 13.96 -7.29 48.14
CA LEU A 101 14.29 -8.68 47.88
C LEU A 101 15.53 -9.13 48.70
N PRO A 102 15.51 -10.38 49.21
CA PRO A 102 16.68 -11.00 49.83
C PRO A 102 17.90 -11.03 48.89
N GLN A 103 19.09 -10.87 49.47
CA GLN A 103 20.33 -10.64 48.71
C GLN A 103 20.67 -11.76 47.72
N ASP A 104 20.41 -13.02 48.07
CA ASP A 104 20.64 -14.18 47.19
C ASP A 104 19.69 -14.21 45.98
N VAL A 105 18.43 -13.81 46.19
CA VAL A 105 17.43 -13.73 45.11
C VAL A 105 17.74 -12.56 44.18
N LYS A 106 18.22 -11.45 44.74
CA LYS A 106 18.64 -10.28 43.96
C LYS A 106 19.85 -10.61 43.08
N ALA A 107 20.84 -11.33 43.61
CA ALA A 107 22.00 -11.78 42.85
C ALA A 107 21.60 -12.69 41.67
N MET A 108 20.70 -13.65 41.90
CA MET A 108 20.19 -14.53 40.84
C MET A 108 19.40 -13.77 39.77
N LEU A 109 18.57 -12.79 40.16
CA LEU A 109 17.80 -11.95 39.23
C LEU A 109 18.67 -11.04 38.36
N ILE A 110 19.80 -10.58 38.90
CA ILE A 110 20.79 -9.79 38.14
C ILE A 110 21.51 -10.69 37.13
N ASP A 111 21.88 -11.90 37.53
CA ASP A 111 22.61 -12.84 36.67
C ASP A 111 21.79 -13.28 35.44
N ILE A 112 20.49 -13.51 35.63
CA ILE A 112 19.57 -13.83 34.51
C ILE A 112 19.11 -12.59 33.73
N ARG A 113 19.62 -11.39 34.06
CA ARG A 113 19.21 -10.11 33.46
C ARG A 113 17.70 -9.87 33.49
N PHE A 114 17.04 -10.32 34.56
CA PHE A 114 15.59 -10.24 34.68
C PHE A 114 15.09 -8.79 34.62
N PHE A 115 15.82 -7.86 35.24
CA PHE A 115 15.45 -6.45 35.28
C PHE A 115 15.54 -5.77 33.90
N ASP A 116 16.54 -6.15 33.08
CA ASP A 116 16.64 -5.69 31.69
C ASP A 116 15.46 -6.21 30.84
N GLY A 117 15.14 -7.50 31.01
CA GLY A 117 14.01 -8.13 30.32
C GLY A 117 12.66 -7.56 30.73
N LEU A 118 12.46 -7.30 32.02
CA LEU A 118 11.26 -6.66 32.54
C LEU A 118 11.11 -5.25 31.97
N ASN A 119 12.19 -4.47 31.93
CA ASN A 119 12.19 -3.14 31.35
C ASN A 119 11.81 -3.17 29.86
N PHE A 120 12.37 -4.12 29.09
CA PHE A 120 12.01 -4.32 27.68
C PHE A 120 10.54 -4.72 27.48
N ILE A 121 10.00 -5.61 28.32
CA ILE A 121 8.59 -6.02 28.26
C ILE A 121 7.66 -4.84 28.55
N ILE A 122 7.99 -4.01 29.54
CA ILE A 122 7.20 -2.83 29.89
C ILE A 122 7.25 -1.82 28.74
N GLN A 123 8.43 -1.54 28.20
CA GLN A 123 8.63 -0.67 27.04
C GLN A 123 7.81 -1.15 25.82
N ALA A 124 7.89 -2.43 25.49
CA ALA A 124 7.13 -3.03 24.40
C ALA A 124 5.62 -3.03 24.67
N GLY A 125 5.19 -3.23 25.92
CA GLY A 125 3.79 -3.20 26.34
C GLY A 125 3.18 -1.81 26.20
N VAL A 126 3.90 -0.77 26.62
CA VAL A 126 3.45 0.64 26.49
C VAL A 126 3.46 1.07 25.02
N ALA A 127 4.49 0.70 24.24
CA ALA A 127 4.49 0.95 22.81
C ALA A 127 3.32 0.26 22.10
N ARG A 128 2.98 -0.98 22.46
CA ARG A 128 1.80 -1.68 21.91
C ARG A 128 0.49 -1.02 22.33
N PHE A 129 0.41 -0.50 23.54
CA PHE A 129 -0.75 0.24 24.01
C PHE A 129 -0.95 1.52 23.18
N VAL A 130 0.10 2.30 22.97
CA VAL A 130 0.04 3.53 22.15
C VAL A 130 -0.32 3.20 20.70
N MET A 131 0.27 2.16 20.10
CA MET A 131 -0.09 1.68 18.76
C MET A 131 -1.56 1.27 18.63
N ARG A 132 -2.23 0.87 19.71
CA ARG A 132 -3.67 0.54 19.66
C ARG A 132 -4.56 1.78 19.60
N PHE A 133 -4.06 2.95 20.01
CA PHE A 133 -4.79 4.21 19.93
C PHE A 133 -4.60 4.94 18.60
N MET A 134 -3.62 4.51 17.80
CA MET A 134 -3.26 5.10 16.50
C MET A 134 -3.73 4.22 15.34
#